data_AF-A0A7L0UVJ5-F1
#
_entry.id   AF-A0A7L0UVJ5-F1
#
_cell.length_a   1.000
_cell.length_b   1.000
_cell.length_c   1.000
_cell.angle_alpha   90.00
_cell.angle_beta   90.00
_cell.angle_gamma   90.00
#
_symmetry.space_group_name_H-M   'P 1'
#
loop_
_entity.id
_entity.type
_entity.pdbx_description
1 polymer ?
#
loop_
_entity_poly.entity_id
_entity_poly.type
_entity_poly.pdbx_seq_one_letter_code
_entity_poly.pdbx_strand_id
1 'polypeptide(L)'
;CEILSSLPLQMSLYFNVYFFPFWWLITVAILYLKYPALSDYYKFILVTIMILVSLTELIRLYLGYVGNLLEKVPELAGFWLLTLLPQLPVILFLLFNEGLKIHSLERAVHIIFLAFLSFQLLAAFVTLRRMVNTLAARFRRTEFHRLEEQ
;
A
#
# COMPACT_ATOMS: atom_id res chain seq x y z
N CYS A 1 -25.91 -13.02 5.77
CA CYS A 1 -24.48 -12.71 5.91
C CYS A 1 -24.24 -11.26 5.52
N GLU A 2 -23.64 -10.46 6.39
CA GLU A 2 -23.13 -9.14 6.03
C GLU A 2 -21.77 -9.32 5.38
N ILE A 3 -21.60 -8.84 4.15
CA ILE A 3 -20.32 -8.86 3.43
C ILE A 3 -19.48 -7.70 3.98
N LEU A 4 -18.32 -8.00 4.57
CA LEU A 4 -17.43 -7.02 5.18
C LEU A 4 -16.34 -6.54 4.22
N SER A 5 -16.10 -7.29 3.14
CA SER A 5 -15.19 -6.90 2.06
C SER A 5 -15.59 -5.56 1.40
N SER A 6 -14.59 -4.80 0.95
CA SER A 6 -14.76 -3.49 0.35
C SER A 6 -14.49 -3.52 -1.15
N LEU A 7 -15.54 -3.36 -1.96
CA LEU A 7 -15.42 -3.31 -3.43
C LEU A 7 -14.53 -2.14 -3.91
N PRO A 8 -14.65 -0.90 -3.40
CA PRO A 8 -13.79 0.20 -3.84
C PRO A 8 -12.30 -0.07 -3.57
N LEU A 9 -11.99 -0.67 -2.42
CA LEU A 9 -10.61 -1.07 -2.09
C LEU A 9 -10.12 -2.13 -3.10
N GLN A 10 -10.95 -3.13 -3.40
CA GLN A 10 -10.60 -4.19 -4.35
C GLN A 10 -10.32 -3.65 -5.75
N MET A 11 -11.16 -2.74 -6.24
CA MET A 11 -10.99 -2.10 -7.55
C MET A 11 -9.69 -1.28 -7.59
N SER A 12 -9.38 -0.52 -6.53
CA SER A 12 -8.14 0.25 -6.46
C SER A 12 -6.90 -0.65 -6.46
N LEU A 13 -6.92 -1.76 -5.71
CA LEU A 13 -5.85 -2.76 -5.71
C LEU A 13 -5.64 -3.35 -7.10
N TYR A 14 -6.72 -3.70 -7.79
CA TYR A 14 -6.67 -4.23 -9.15
C TYR A 14 -5.98 -3.25 -10.12
N PHE A 15 -6.39 -1.98 -10.14
CA PHE A 15 -5.73 -0.99 -11.00
C PHE A 15 -4.27 -0.77 -10.63
N ASN A 16 -3.94 -0.80 -9.33
CA ASN A 16 -2.58 -0.60 -8.87
C ASN A 16 -1.64 -1.74 -9.29
N VAL A 17 -2.14 -2.98 -9.41
CA VAL A 17 -1.36 -4.12 -9.94
C VAL A 17 -0.85 -3.84 -11.36
N TYR A 18 -1.66 -3.21 -12.22
CA TYR A 18 -1.25 -2.85 -13.58
C TYR A 18 -0.45 -1.56 -13.65
N PHE A 19 -0.78 -0.60 -12.79
CA PHE A 19 -0.07 0.67 -12.73
C PHE A 19 1.37 0.50 -12.20
N PHE A 20 1.60 -0.40 -11.25
CA PHE A 20 2.89 -0.54 -10.59
C PHE A 20 4.04 -0.92 -11.55
N PRO A 21 3.92 -1.91 -12.46
CA PRO A 21 4.95 -2.19 -13.46
C PRO A 21 5.26 -0.99 -14.36
N PHE A 22 4.23 -0.22 -14.73
CA PHE A 22 4.40 0.99 -15.55
C PHE A 22 5.13 2.10 -14.78
N TRP A 23 4.72 2.34 -13.53
CA TRP A 23 5.41 3.26 -12.63
C TRP A 23 6.89 2.86 -12.48
N TRP A 24 7.15 1.59 -12.23
CA TRP A 24 8.50 1.06 -12.04
C TRP A 24 9.37 1.27 -13.27
N LEU A 25 8.87 0.94 -14.47
CA LEU A 25 9.61 1.11 -15.72
C LEU A 25 9.96 2.58 -15.98
N ILE A 26 9.00 3.50 -15.76
CA ILE A 26 9.25 4.93 -15.93
C ILE A 26 10.30 5.41 -14.93
N THR A 27 10.16 5.05 -13.65
CA THR A 27 11.10 5.48 -12.62
C THR A 27 12.52 4.94 -12.88
N VAL A 28 12.66 3.69 -13.34
CA VAL A 28 13.96 3.11 -13.72
C VAL A 28 14.54 3.80 -14.95
N ALA A 29 13.73 4.05 -15.99
CA ALA A 29 14.20 4.73 -17.19
C ALA A 29 14.68 6.16 -16.87
N ILE A 30 13.93 6.91 -16.06
CA ILE A 30 14.34 8.26 -15.64
C ILE A 30 15.57 8.21 -14.74
N LEU A 31 15.63 7.26 -13.80
CA LEU A 31 16.80 7.04 -12.96
C LEU A 31 18.05 6.81 -13.81
N TYR A 32 17.97 5.95 -14.84
CA TYR A 32 19.08 5.69 -15.77
C TYR A 32 19.53 6.97 -16.47
N LEU A 33 18.59 7.78 -16.98
CA LEU A 33 18.90 9.03 -17.68
C LEU A 33 19.60 10.06 -16.78
N LYS A 34 19.15 10.21 -15.52
CA LYS A 34 19.75 11.17 -14.57
C LYS A 34 20.90 10.61 -13.74
N TYR A 35 21.18 9.30 -13.84
CA TYR A 35 22.19 8.61 -13.06
C TYR A 35 23.57 9.28 -13.09
N PRO A 36 24.10 9.73 -14.24
CA PRO A 36 25.42 10.37 -14.28
C PRO A 36 25.47 11.73 -13.57
N ALA A 37 24.33 12.42 -13.49
CA ALA A 37 24.22 13.75 -12.90
C ALA A 37 23.92 13.72 -11.39
N LEU A 38 23.68 12.54 -10.81
CA LEU A 38 23.43 12.36 -9.38
C LEU A 38 24.74 12.20 -8.60
N SER A 39 24.73 12.64 -7.34
CA SER A 39 25.80 12.33 -6.40
C SER A 39 25.77 10.84 -6.03
N ASP A 40 26.92 10.28 -5.61
CA ASP A 40 27.04 8.85 -5.34
C ASP A 40 26.13 8.37 -4.20
N TYR A 41 25.92 9.21 -3.18
CA TYR A 41 25.00 8.88 -2.10
C TYR A 41 23.54 8.78 -2.59
N TYR A 42 23.09 9.66 -3.49
CA TYR A 42 21.74 9.58 -4.05
C TYR A 42 21.56 8.39 -4.98
N LYS A 43 22.60 8.01 -5.74
CA LYS A 43 22.56 6.78 -6.55
C LYS A 43 22.27 5.56 -5.67
N PHE A 44 23.01 5.41 -4.58
CA PHE A 44 22.82 4.30 -3.63
C PHE A 44 21.43 4.32 -2.99
N ILE A 45 20.97 5.49 -2.53
CA ILE A 45 19.64 5.66 -1.94
C ILE A 45 18.54 5.28 -2.93
N LEU A 46 18.58 5.78 -4.16
CA LEU A 46 17.53 5.53 -5.16
C LEU A 46 17.48 4.06 -5.59
N VAL A 47 18.63 3.41 -5.79
CA VAL A 47 18.66 1.97 -6.10
C VAL A 47 18.08 1.15 -4.94
N THR A 48 18.43 1.50 -3.70
CA THR A 48 17.88 0.86 -2.50
C THR A 48 16.37 1.06 -2.40
N ILE A 49 15.88 2.28 -2.65
CA ILE A 49 14.44 2.59 -2.70
C ILE A 49 13.74 1.75 -3.77
N MET A 50 14.31 1.63 -4.98
CA MET A 50 13.69 0.83 -6.04
C MET A 50 13.51 -0.62 -5.63
N ILE A 51 14.50 -1.23 -4.96
CA ILE A 51 14.41 -2.60 -4.45
C ILE A 51 13.37 -2.68 -3.33
N LEU A 52 13.46 -1.79 -2.34
CA LEU A 52 12.58 -1.78 -1.17
C LEU A 52 11.12 -1.60 -1.56
N VAL A 53 10.81 -0.63 -2.42
CA VAL A 53 9.45 -0.36 -2.93
C VAL A 53 8.94 -1.56 -3.71
N SER A 54 9.77 -2.21 -4.53
CA SER A 54 9.35 -3.38 -5.31
C SER A 54 8.96 -4.55 -4.43
N LEU A 55 9.80 -4.93 -3.47
CA LEU A 55 9.50 -6.02 -2.54
C LEU A 55 8.28 -5.68 -1.68
N THR A 56 8.25 -4.47 -1.14
CA THR A 56 7.15 -4.00 -0.28
C THR A 56 5.84 -3.98 -1.05
N GLU A 57 5.81 -3.46 -2.27
CA GLU A 57 4.58 -3.33 -3.05
C GLU A 57 3.98 -4.69 -3.42
N LEU A 58 4.82 -5.67 -3.79
CA LEU A 58 4.35 -7.02 -4.09
C LEU A 58 3.67 -7.66 -2.86
N ILE A 59 4.34 -7.60 -1.70
CA ILE A 59 3.80 -8.14 -0.45
C ILE A 59 2.53 -7.37 -0.05
N ARG A 60 2.56 -6.04 -0.15
CA ARG A 60 1.43 -5.17 0.19
C ARG A 60 0.22 -5.51 -0.68
N LEU A 61 0.34 -5.52 -2.00
CA LEU A 61 -0.76 -5.84 -2.91
C LEU A 61 -1.35 -7.23 -2.65
N TYR A 62 -0.49 -8.24 -2.39
CA TYR A 62 -0.94 -9.58 -2.01
C TYR A 62 -1.78 -9.57 -0.72
N LEU A 63 -1.26 -8.95 0.34
CA LEU A 63 -1.95 -8.85 1.62
C LEU A 63 -3.26 -8.06 1.51
N GLY A 64 -3.29 -6.99 0.72
CA GLY A 64 -4.51 -6.21 0.49
C GLY A 64 -5.59 -7.02 -0.22
N TYR A 65 -5.20 -7.77 -1.27
CA TYR A 65 -6.12 -8.61 -2.04
C TYR A 65 -6.70 -9.74 -1.17
N VAL A 66 -5.82 -10.48 -0.50
CA VAL A 66 -6.20 -11.60 0.38
C VAL A 66 -7.00 -11.11 1.59
N GLY A 67 -6.52 -10.07 2.27
CA GLY A 67 -7.16 -9.55 3.48
C GLY A 67 -8.55 -8.98 3.21
N ASN A 68 -8.76 -8.32 2.08
CA ASN A 68 -10.06 -7.77 1.73
C ASN A 68 -11.05 -8.86 1.25
N LEU A 69 -10.64 -9.75 0.35
CA LEU A 69 -11.53 -10.78 -0.21
C LEU A 69 -11.88 -11.90 0.78
N LEU A 70 -10.87 -12.37 1.52
CA LEU A 70 -11.05 -13.44 2.50
C LEU A 70 -11.40 -12.90 3.89
N GLU A 71 -11.68 -11.59 3.99
CA GLU A 71 -12.04 -10.88 5.22
C GLU A 71 -11.08 -11.14 6.38
N LYS A 72 -9.79 -11.29 6.07
CA LYS A 72 -8.75 -11.59 7.05
C LYS A 72 -8.13 -10.31 7.62
N VAL A 73 -8.52 -10.02 8.86
CA VAL A 73 -8.07 -8.83 9.60
C VAL A 73 -6.54 -8.72 9.70
N PRO A 74 -5.77 -9.77 10.04
CA PRO A 74 -4.32 -9.64 10.17
C PRO A 74 -3.63 -9.25 8.86
N GLU A 75 -4.01 -9.87 7.75
CA GLU A 75 -3.47 -9.59 6.42
C GLU A 75 -3.82 -8.17 5.98
N LEU A 76 -5.06 -7.74 6.17
CA LEU A 76 -5.48 -6.37 5.84
C LEU A 76 -4.80 -5.33 6.73
N ALA A 77 -4.49 -5.67 7.99
CA ALA A 77 -3.72 -4.81 8.89
C ALA A 77 -2.26 -4.70 8.44
N GLY A 78 -1.67 -5.81 7.98
CA GLY A 78 -0.34 -5.82 7.34
C GLY A 78 -0.30 -4.94 6.09
N PHE A 79 -1.30 -5.04 5.22
CA PHE A 79 -1.46 -4.13 4.07
C PHE A 79 -1.48 -2.66 4.49
N TRP A 80 -2.29 -2.33 5.50
CA TRP A 80 -2.43 -0.96 5.99
C TRP A 80 -1.12 -0.44 6.58
N LEU A 81 -0.42 -1.26 7.37
CA LEU A 81 0.87 -0.93 7.97
C LEU A 81 1.97 -0.71 6.92
N LEU A 82 2.04 -1.59 5.92
CA LEU A 82 3.00 -1.45 4.80
C LEU A 82 2.66 -0.25 3.91
N THR A 83 1.41 0.18 3.83
CA THR A 83 1.05 1.42 3.14
C THR A 83 1.54 2.64 3.93
N LEU A 84 1.32 2.65 5.25
CA LEU A 84 1.61 3.79 6.10
C LEU A 84 3.10 3.98 6.40
N LEU A 85 3.83 2.89 6.72
CA LEU A 85 5.18 2.99 7.29
C LEU A 85 6.29 3.02 6.24
N PRO A 86 6.40 2.05 5.31
CA PRO A 86 7.42 2.14 4.26
C PRO A 86 6.94 2.96 3.05
N GLN A 87 5.74 2.70 2.50
CA GLN A 87 5.38 3.28 1.20
C GLN A 87 5.14 4.80 1.23
N LEU A 88 4.39 5.31 2.20
CA LEU A 88 4.11 6.74 2.28
C LEU A 88 5.38 7.59 2.51
N PRO A 89 6.26 7.29 3.48
CA PRO A 89 7.49 8.05 3.65
C PRO A 89 8.39 8.01 2.42
N VAL A 90 8.50 6.87 1.74
CA VAL A 90 9.31 6.74 0.53
C VAL A 90 8.74 7.57 -0.62
N ILE A 91 7.44 7.52 -0.89
CA ILE A 91 6.86 8.30 -1.99
C ILE A 91 6.93 9.81 -1.71
N LEU A 92 6.78 10.23 -0.45
CA LEU A 92 6.95 11.62 -0.04
C LEU A 92 8.41 12.06 -0.23
N PHE A 93 9.39 11.22 0.14
CA PHE A 93 10.81 11.48 -0.12
C PHE A 93 11.08 11.66 -1.62
N LEU A 94 10.53 10.79 -2.49
CA LEU A 94 10.70 10.88 -3.94
C LEU A 94 10.04 12.14 -4.54
N LEU A 95 8.98 12.66 -3.93
CA LEU A 95 8.26 13.84 -4.41
C LEU A 95 8.89 15.18 -4.00
N PHE A 96 9.39 15.25 -2.77
CA PHE A 96 9.76 16.50 -2.12
C PHE A 96 11.28 16.71 -1.98
N ASN A 97 12.12 15.69 -2.19
CA ASN A 97 13.56 15.87 -2.12
C ASN A 97 14.11 16.46 -3.42
N GLU A 98 14.34 17.77 -3.43
CA GLU A 98 14.85 18.51 -4.59
C GLU A 98 16.25 18.05 -5.05
N GLY A 99 17.05 17.46 -4.15
CA GLY A 99 18.36 16.91 -4.49
C GLY A 99 18.32 15.73 -5.45
N LEU A 100 17.13 15.13 -5.67
CA LEU A 100 16.92 14.05 -6.64
C LEU A 100 16.83 14.53 -8.09
N LYS A 101 16.88 15.85 -8.34
CA LYS A 101 16.72 16.44 -9.70
C LYS A 101 15.48 15.88 -10.40
N ILE A 102 14.34 16.01 -9.74
CA ILE A 102 13.08 15.33 -10.10
C ILE A 102 12.58 15.85 -11.46
N HIS A 103 12.35 14.94 -12.41
CA HIS A 103 11.75 15.29 -13.70
C HIS A 103 10.23 15.48 -13.59
N SER A 104 9.62 16.30 -14.46
CA SER A 104 8.15 16.52 -14.42
C SER A 104 7.34 15.24 -14.62
N LEU A 105 7.80 14.34 -15.51
CA LEU A 105 7.17 13.03 -15.72
C LEU A 105 7.31 12.12 -14.48
N GLU A 106 8.49 12.10 -13.86
CA GLU A 106 8.77 11.36 -12.62
C GLU A 106 7.84 11.83 -11.49
N ARG A 107 7.72 13.15 -11.31
CA ARG A 107 6.81 13.74 -10.34
C ARG A 107 5.35 13.35 -10.60
N ALA A 108 4.91 13.38 -11.86
CA ALA A 108 3.54 12.99 -12.21
C ALA A 108 3.23 11.53 -11.85
N VAL A 109 4.12 10.59 -12.18
CA VAL A 109 3.90 9.17 -11.84
C VAL A 109 3.95 8.94 -10.33
N HIS A 110 4.81 9.65 -9.58
CA HIS A 110 4.82 9.58 -8.12
C HIS A 110 3.55 10.15 -7.48
N ILE A 111 2.98 11.24 -8.01
CA ILE A 111 1.70 11.80 -7.53
C ILE A 111 0.57 10.80 -7.75
N ILE A 112 0.51 10.14 -8.91
CA ILE A 112 -0.51 9.12 -9.19
C ILE A 112 -0.36 7.95 -8.21
N PHE A 113 0.87 7.49 -7.97
CA PHE A 113 1.12 6.42 -6.99
C PHE A 113 0.70 6.83 -5.57
N LEU A 114 1.05 8.05 -5.15
CA LEU A 114 0.61 8.61 -3.87
C LEU A 114 -0.92 8.68 -3.75
N ALA A 115 -1.63 9.01 -4.83
CA ALA A 115 -3.09 9.02 -4.85
C ALA A 115 -3.67 7.62 -4.63
N PHE A 116 -3.12 6.59 -5.28
CA PHE A 116 -3.48 5.19 -5.02
C PHE A 116 -3.25 4.81 -3.55
N LEU A 117 -2.06 5.08 -3.01
CA LEU A 117 -1.71 4.77 -1.63
C LEU A 117 -2.63 5.48 -0.63
N SER A 118 -2.93 6.76 -0.85
CA SER A 118 -3.78 7.56 0.04
C SER A 118 -5.22 7.04 0.05
N PHE A 119 -5.79 6.76 -1.12
CA PHE A 119 -7.12 6.18 -1.22
C PHE A 119 -7.19 4.81 -0.53
N GLN A 120 -6.21 3.95 -0.81
CA GLN A 120 -6.14 2.61 -0.23
C GLN A 120 -5.97 2.62 1.29
N LEU A 121 -5.16 3.54 1.83
CA LEU A 121 -4.98 3.71 3.27
C LEU A 121 -6.30 4.03 3.96
N LEU A 122 -7.06 4.98 3.43
CA LEU A 122 -8.35 5.39 3.99
C LEU A 122 -9.39 4.28 3.87
N ALA A 123 -9.51 3.67 2.68
CA ALA A 123 -10.48 2.60 2.44
C ALA A 123 -10.17 1.35 3.29
N ALA A 124 -8.90 0.96 3.42
CA ALA A 124 -8.50 -0.16 4.26
C ALA A 124 -8.71 0.13 5.74
N PHE A 125 -8.46 1.36 6.23
CA PHE A 125 -8.75 1.73 7.62
C PHE A 125 -10.24 1.55 7.96
N VAL A 126 -11.12 2.04 7.09
CA VAL A 126 -12.57 1.90 7.27
C VAL A 126 -12.97 0.41 7.27
N THR A 127 -12.42 -0.37 6.35
CA THR A 127 -12.70 -1.81 6.20
C THR A 127 -12.21 -2.58 7.44
N LEU A 128 -11.00 -2.31 7.91
CA LEU A 128 -10.45 -2.89 9.14
C LEU A 128 -11.32 -2.60 10.35
N ARG A 129 -11.73 -1.34 10.54
CA ARG A 129 -12.59 -0.96 11.68
C ARG A 129 -13.90 -1.72 11.66
N ARG A 130 -14.52 -1.89 10.48
CA ARG A 130 -15.74 -2.70 10.32
C ARG A 130 -15.50 -4.16 10.67
N MET A 131 -14.47 -4.78 10.10
CA MET A 131 -14.15 -6.19 10.33
C MET A 131 -13.86 -6.48 11.81
N VAL A 132 -13.05 -5.64 12.47
CA VAL A 132 -12.72 -5.80 13.90
C VAL A 132 -13.96 -5.67 14.77
N ASN A 133 -14.83 -4.68 14.52
CA ASN A 133 -16.05 -4.50 15.29
C ASN A 133 -17.00 -5.71 15.15
N THR A 134 -17.16 -6.23 13.94
CA THR A 134 -17.99 -7.40 13.67
C THR A 134 -17.40 -8.66 14.31
N LEU A 135 -16.09 -8.84 14.24
CA LEU A 135 -15.40 -9.96 14.87
C LEU A 135 -15.58 -9.92 16.40
N ALA A 136 -15.38 -8.75 17.02
CA ALA A 136 -15.60 -8.56 18.46
C ALA A 136 -17.05 -8.81 18.87
N ALA A 137 -18.03 -8.40 18.05
CA ALA A 137 -19.44 -8.67 18.31
C ALA A 137 -19.77 -10.18 18.23
N ARG A 138 -19.19 -10.90 17.26
CA ARG A 138 -19.35 -12.36 17.15
C ARG A 138 -18.74 -13.09 18.33
N PHE A 139 -17.50 -12.75 18.71
CA PHE A 139 -16.84 -13.35 19.87
C PHE A 139 -17.65 -13.18 21.15
N ARG A 140 -18.16 -11.96 21.42
CA ARG A 140 -19.03 -11.73 22.59
C ARG A 140 -20.26 -12.63 22.58
N ARG A 141 -20.96 -12.75 21.45
CA ARG A 141 -22.15 -13.62 21.35
C ARG A 141 -21.82 -15.09 21.60
N THR A 142 -20.71 -15.59 21.04
CA THR A 142 -20.28 -16.97 21.24
C THR A 142 -19.95 -17.24 22.70
N GLU A 143 -19.27 -16.31 23.38
CA GLU A 143 -18.98 -16.42 24.81
C GLU A 143 -20.26 -16.43 25.66
N PHE A 144 -21.24 -15.56 25.37
CA PHE A 144 -22.54 -15.57 26.06
C PHE A 144 -23.28 -16.90 25.90
N HIS A 145 -23.33 -17.46 24.69
CA HIS A 145 -23.99 -18.75 24.45
C HIS A 145 -23.33 -19.91 25.21
N ARG A 146 -21.99 -19.92 25.30
CA ARG A 146 -21.27 -20.94 26.08
C ARG A 146 -21.57 -20.87 27.57
N LEU A 147 -21.88 -19.67 28.10
CA LEU A 147 -22.24 -19.48 29.50
C LEU A 147 -23.69 -19.88 29.79
N GLU A 148 -24.60 -19.78 28.81
CA GLU A 148 -26.00 -20.23 28.95
C GLU A 148 -26.17 -21.76 28.88
N GLU A 149 -25.22 -22.46 28.27
CA GLU A 149 -25.20 -23.93 28.17
C GLU A 149 -24.57 -24.65 29.40
N GLN A 150 -24.08 -23.89 30.39
CA GLN A 150 -23.51 -24.40 31.65
C GLN A 150 -24.52 -24.30 32.80
#